data_AF-A0AAX4JJV9-F1
#
_entry.id   AF-A0AAX4JJV9-F1
#
_cell.length_a   1.000
_cell.length_b   1.000
_cell.length_c   1.000
_cell.angle_alpha   90.00
_cell.angle_beta   90.00
_cell.angle_gamma   90.00
#
_symmetry.space_group_name_H-M   'P 1'
#
loop_
_entity.id
_entity.type
_entity.pdbx_description
1 polymer ?
#
loop_
_entity_poly.entity_id
_entity_poly.type
_entity_poly.pdbx_seq_one_letter_code
_entity_poly.pdbx_strand_id
1 'polypeptide(L)'
;MSIEPQSLLNVLERAQKPDRLGSLVKEALVLIETVLSRLGEECVAMSFNGGKDCTVLLHIYAAVLYARHNNSCQSRLLPQPDSSIEIPSLPASSSFNKSTSSSSSSSSSFSLESLSTLIEGPTSNPPTLNNHSNQSPSTNHSTHHQPPSLTTSTLNYPPIRSIYITAPNPFPKLDEFVLSCTSKYNLDLYRFGGGMKLALEEWLNKGGKGCKSVLVGTRKGDPNDNVDVLAPTDPSWPQFLRVHPILHWTYADVWDFLLELKVPYCSLYDEGFTSLGSTTNTSPNPLLRNPNTKSGWDPAYKLKDASQERAGRH
;
A
#
# COMPACT_ATOMS: atom_id res chain seq x y z
N MET A 1 3.85 -2.72 -22.22
CA MET A 1 2.66 -3.49 -22.65
C MET A 1 1.67 -3.50 -21.50
N SER A 2 0.40 -3.18 -21.78
CA SER A 2 -0.69 -3.24 -20.78
C SER A 2 -0.92 -4.67 -20.30
N ILE A 3 -1.60 -4.84 -19.17
CA ILE A 3 -2.13 -6.14 -18.76
C ILE A 3 -3.13 -6.64 -19.81
N GLU A 4 -3.14 -7.94 -20.09
CA GLU A 4 -4.07 -8.51 -21.07
C GLU A 4 -5.50 -8.51 -20.52
N PRO A 5 -6.51 -8.05 -21.30
CA PRO A 5 -7.91 -8.08 -20.89
C PRO A 5 -8.40 -9.46 -20.41
N GLN A 6 -7.91 -10.53 -21.04
CA GLN A 6 -8.25 -11.90 -20.63
C GLN A 6 -7.80 -12.21 -19.20
N SER A 7 -6.67 -11.66 -18.74
CA SER A 7 -6.22 -11.83 -17.37
C SER A 7 -7.23 -11.28 -16.36
N LEU A 8 -7.85 -10.13 -16.68
CA LEU A 8 -8.87 -9.51 -15.84
C LEU A 8 -10.20 -10.29 -15.88
N LEU A 9 -10.58 -10.79 -17.06
CA LEU A 9 -11.75 -11.65 -17.20
C LEU A 9 -11.60 -12.97 -16.40
N ASN A 10 -10.40 -13.54 -16.36
CA ASN A 10 -10.12 -14.75 -15.57
C ASN A 10 -10.42 -14.54 -14.08
N VAL A 11 -10.23 -13.34 -13.52
CA VAL A 11 -10.61 -13.02 -12.13
C VAL A 11 -12.13 -13.12 -11.96
N LEU A 12 -12.90 -12.53 -12.87
CA LEU A 12 -14.37 -12.54 -12.84
C LEU A 12 -14.93 -13.96 -12.98
N GLU A 13 -14.31 -14.78 -13.84
CA GLU A 13 -14.65 -16.21 -14.01
C GLU A 13 -14.24 -17.04 -12.78
N ARG A 14 -13.08 -16.75 -12.18
CA ARG A 14 -12.60 -17.43 -10.98
C ARG A 14 -13.53 -17.23 -9.78
N ALA A 15 -14.15 -16.06 -9.68
CA ALA A 15 -15.16 -15.73 -8.67
C ALA A 15 -16.44 -16.59 -8.77
N GLN A 16 -16.68 -17.27 -9.90
CA GLN A 16 -17.86 -18.12 -10.09
C GLN A 16 -17.63 -19.57 -9.63
N LYS A 17 -16.41 -19.95 -9.26
CA LYS A 17 -16.11 -21.31 -8.85
C LYS A 17 -16.64 -21.56 -7.43
N PRO A 18 -17.30 -22.71 -7.17
CA PRO A 18 -17.90 -23.03 -5.87
C PRO A 18 -16.83 -23.59 -4.91
N ASP A 19 -15.72 -22.90 -4.77
CA ASP A 19 -14.63 -23.24 -3.88
C ASP A 19 -14.22 -22.04 -3.01
N ARG A 20 -13.24 -22.26 -2.13
CA ARG A 20 -12.79 -21.26 -1.17
C ARG A 20 -12.23 -20.01 -1.85
N LEU A 21 -11.29 -20.18 -2.80
CA LEU A 21 -10.69 -19.05 -3.48
C LEU A 21 -11.72 -18.29 -4.34
N GLY A 22 -12.68 -18.98 -4.95
CA GLY A 22 -13.77 -18.35 -5.71
C GLY A 22 -14.66 -17.48 -4.83
N SER A 23 -14.98 -17.97 -3.63
CA SER A 23 -15.73 -17.21 -2.62
C SER A 23 -14.97 -15.95 -2.16
N LEU A 24 -13.66 -16.09 -1.85
CA LEU A 24 -12.80 -14.97 -1.45
C LEU A 24 -12.66 -13.91 -2.55
N VAL A 25 -12.46 -14.33 -3.81
CA VAL A 25 -12.39 -13.41 -4.95
C VAL A 25 -13.73 -12.71 -5.15
N LYS A 26 -14.84 -13.44 -5.06
CA LYS A 26 -16.19 -12.87 -5.19
C LYS A 26 -16.47 -11.81 -4.12
N GLU A 27 -16.15 -12.09 -2.85
CA GLU A 27 -16.31 -11.14 -1.75
C GLU A 27 -15.50 -9.86 -1.98
N ALA A 28 -14.23 -9.99 -2.41
CA ALA A 28 -13.38 -8.84 -2.70
C ALA A 28 -13.92 -8.00 -3.88
N LEU A 29 -14.37 -8.64 -4.97
CA LEU A 29 -14.97 -7.96 -6.12
C LEU A 29 -16.24 -7.19 -5.73
N VAL A 30 -17.15 -7.84 -4.97
CA VAL A 30 -18.40 -7.23 -4.50
C VAL A 30 -18.14 -6.04 -3.59
N LEU A 31 -17.18 -6.16 -2.65
CA LEU A 31 -16.83 -5.06 -1.76
C LEU A 31 -16.29 -3.85 -2.54
N ILE A 32 -15.35 -4.07 -3.45
CA ILE A 32 -14.76 -2.98 -4.25
C ILE A 32 -15.84 -2.32 -5.11
N GLU A 33 -16.67 -3.10 -5.81
CA GLU A 33 -17.78 -2.59 -6.61
C GLU A 33 -18.78 -1.78 -5.76
N THR A 34 -19.08 -2.24 -4.55
CA THR A 34 -19.95 -1.52 -3.62
C THR A 34 -19.36 -0.17 -3.24
N VAL A 35 -18.06 -0.12 -2.88
CA VAL A 35 -17.38 1.13 -2.51
C VAL A 35 -17.36 2.12 -3.69
N LEU A 36 -17.05 1.65 -4.90
CA LEU A 36 -17.05 2.49 -6.11
C LEU A 36 -18.46 3.06 -6.39
N SER A 37 -19.48 2.22 -6.34
CA SER A 37 -20.87 2.61 -6.59
C SER A 37 -21.42 3.58 -5.53
N ARG A 38 -20.93 3.53 -4.29
CA ARG A 38 -21.37 4.44 -3.21
C ARG A 38 -20.60 5.75 -3.14
N LEU A 39 -19.29 5.73 -3.42
CA LEU A 39 -18.43 6.89 -3.21
C LEU A 39 -18.12 7.69 -4.48
N GLY A 40 -18.26 7.06 -5.65
CA GLY A 40 -17.72 7.54 -6.92
C GLY A 40 -16.36 6.90 -7.20
N GLU A 41 -16.16 6.42 -8.43
CA GLU A 41 -14.91 5.78 -8.86
C GLU A 41 -13.72 6.73 -8.74
N GLU A 42 -13.92 8.00 -9.11
CA GLU A 42 -12.97 9.10 -8.99
C GLU A 42 -12.66 9.50 -7.54
N CYS A 43 -13.40 8.96 -6.55
CA CYS A 43 -13.17 9.17 -5.13
C CYS A 43 -12.41 8.01 -4.47
N VAL A 44 -12.15 6.91 -5.18
CA VAL A 44 -11.40 5.75 -4.68
C VAL A 44 -9.97 5.75 -5.23
N ALA A 45 -9.01 5.36 -4.40
CA ALA A 45 -7.61 5.21 -4.75
C ALA A 45 -7.06 3.90 -4.17
N MET A 46 -5.81 3.56 -4.48
CA MET A 46 -5.13 2.38 -3.96
C MET A 46 -3.77 2.73 -3.34
N SER A 47 -3.43 2.08 -2.22
CA SER A 47 -2.06 2.01 -1.76
C SER A 47 -1.36 0.81 -2.39
N PHE A 48 -0.31 1.05 -3.17
CA PHE A 48 0.40 0.00 -3.93
C PHE A 48 1.91 0.10 -3.69
N ASN A 49 2.50 -0.92 -3.07
CA ASN A 49 3.94 -0.96 -2.76
C ASN A 49 4.69 -2.06 -3.53
N GLY A 50 4.04 -2.75 -4.47
CA GLY A 50 4.61 -3.85 -5.26
C GLY A 50 4.74 -5.19 -4.53
N GLY A 51 4.35 -5.28 -3.25
CA GLY A 51 4.28 -6.55 -2.54
C GLY A 51 3.20 -7.48 -3.11
N LYS A 52 3.30 -8.77 -2.80
CA LYS A 52 2.36 -9.81 -3.27
C LYS A 52 0.90 -9.48 -2.93
N ASP A 53 0.65 -8.95 -1.73
CA ASP A 53 -0.71 -8.75 -1.21
C ASP A 53 -1.41 -7.59 -1.94
N CYS A 54 -0.75 -6.43 -2.07
CA CYS A 54 -1.28 -5.33 -2.86
C CYS A 54 -1.29 -5.63 -4.37
N THR A 55 -0.50 -6.58 -4.85
CA THR A 55 -0.54 -7.04 -6.25
C THR A 55 -1.80 -7.85 -6.54
N VAL A 56 -2.19 -8.75 -5.62
CA VAL A 56 -3.51 -9.42 -5.68
C VAL A 56 -4.62 -8.36 -5.70
N LEU A 57 -4.58 -7.43 -4.75
CA LEU A 57 -5.61 -6.40 -4.64
C LEU A 57 -5.67 -5.50 -5.89
N LEU A 58 -4.53 -5.13 -6.47
CA LEU A 58 -4.46 -4.37 -7.72
C LEU A 58 -5.12 -5.12 -8.87
N HIS A 59 -4.85 -6.43 -8.99
CA HIS A 59 -5.43 -7.23 -10.06
C HIS A 59 -6.95 -7.37 -9.92
N ILE A 60 -7.46 -7.58 -8.70
CA ILE A 60 -8.89 -7.61 -8.40
C ILE A 60 -9.53 -6.24 -8.70
N TYR A 61 -8.92 -5.13 -8.25
CA TYR A 61 -9.45 -3.79 -8.51
C TYR A 61 -9.52 -3.49 -10.01
N ALA A 62 -8.46 -3.80 -10.76
CA ALA A 62 -8.45 -3.66 -12.21
C ALA A 62 -9.53 -4.51 -12.90
N ALA A 63 -9.85 -5.71 -12.38
CA ALA A 63 -10.94 -6.53 -12.89
C ALA A 63 -12.32 -5.90 -12.67
N VAL A 64 -12.56 -5.25 -11.52
CA VAL A 64 -13.80 -4.49 -11.28
C VAL A 64 -13.91 -3.32 -12.25
N LEU A 65 -12.85 -2.53 -12.41
CA LEU A 65 -12.84 -1.41 -13.36
C LEU A 65 -13.06 -1.89 -14.80
N TYR A 66 -12.41 -2.97 -15.20
CA TYR A 66 -12.63 -3.60 -16.50
C TYR A 66 -14.10 -4.01 -16.70
N ALA A 67 -14.71 -4.63 -15.69
CA ALA A 67 -16.12 -5.01 -15.72
C ALA A 67 -17.07 -3.81 -15.87
N ARG A 68 -16.78 -2.70 -15.17
CA ARG A 68 -17.59 -1.47 -15.19
C ARG A 68 -17.55 -0.75 -16.54
N HIS A 69 -16.40 -0.73 -17.21
CA HIS A 69 -16.20 0.04 -18.43
C HIS A 69 -16.24 -0.79 -19.72
N ASN A 70 -16.44 -2.11 -19.63
CA ASN A 70 -16.53 -2.97 -20.80
C ASN A 70 -17.89 -3.63 -20.94
N ASN A 71 -18.72 -3.05 -21.81
CA ASN A 71 -20.08 -3.52 -22.12
C ASN A 71 -20.15 -4.93 -22.72
N SER A 72 -19.02 -5.50 -23.16
CA SER A 72 -18.97 -6.86 -23.70
C SER A 72 -18.89 -7.95 -22.61
N CYS A 73 -18.71 -7.58 -21.34
CA CYS A 73 -18.69 -8.53 -20.24
C CYS A 73 -20.07 -9.15 -20.01
N GLN A 74 -20.12 -10.47 -19.85
CA GLN A 74 -21.37 -11.18 -19.57
C GLN A 74 -21.94 -10.72 -18.22
N SER A 75 -23.22 -10.36 -18.20
CA SER A 75 -23.89 -9.83 -17.00
C SER A 75 -23.73 -10.70 -15.76
N ARG A 76 -23.73 -12.03 -15.92
CA ARG A 76 -23.53 -13.00 -14.82
C ARG A 76 -22.17 -12.90 -14.12
N LEU A 77 -21.16 -12.36 -14.80
CA LEU A 77 -19.79 -12.21 -14.28
C LEU A 77 -19.60 -10.88 -13.55
N LEU A 78 -20.48 -9.90 -13.78
CA LEU A 78 -20.34 -8.57 -13.22
C LEU A 78 -20.60 -8.61 -11.71
N PRO A 79 -19.67 -8.13 -10.87
CA PRO A 79 -19.96 -7.97 -9.44
C PRO A 79 -21.14 -7.02 -9.29
N GLN A 80 -22.02 -7.32 -8.33
CA GLN A 80 -23.15 -6.46 -8.00
C GLN A 80 -22.86 -5.79 -6.66
N PRO A 81 -23.13 -4.48 -6.50
CA PRO A 81 -23.06 -3.82 -5.20
C PRO A 81 -23.93 -4.54 -4.17
N ASP A 82 -23.41 -4.70 -2.96
CA ASP A 82 -24.14 -5.25 -1.84
C ASP A 82 -24.78 -4.10 -1.03
N SER A 83 -26.10 -4.09 -0.96
CA SER A 83 -26.86 -3.07 -0.22
C SER A 83 -26.68 -3.16 1.29
N SER A 84 -26.26 -4.31 1.83
CA SER A 84 -26.03 -4.54 3.26
C SER A 84 -24.71 -3.95 3.77
N ILE A 85 -23.78 -3.63 2.88
CA ILE A 85 -22.51 -3.00 3.23
C ILE A 85 -22.73 -1.49 3.39
N GLU A 86 -22.69 -1.03 4.64
CA GLU A 86 -22.78 0.38 4.99
C GLU A 86 -21.40 1.04 4.94
N ILE A 87 -21.27 2.13 4.19
CA ILE A 87 -20.04 2.91 4.12
C ILE A 87 -20.02 3.92 5.28
N PRO A 88 -19.06 3.84 6.22
CA PRO A 88 -18.99 4.77 7.33
C PRO A 88 -18.80 6.21 6.87
N SER A 89 -19.51 7.15 7.50
CA SER A 89 -19.29 8.58 7.30
C SER A 89 -17.94 8.98 7.91
N LEU A 90 -17.13 9.72 7.16
CA LEU A 90 -15.91 10.31 7.70
C LEU A 90 -16.26 11.50 8.59
N PRO A 91 -15.55 11.69 9.72
CA PRO A 91 -15.70 12.90 10.51
C PRO A 91 -15.33 14.11 9.64
N ALA A 92 -16.16 15.16 9.68
CA ALA A 92 -15.89 16.39 8.95
C ALA A 92 -14.50 16.91 9.32
N SER A 93 -13.64 17.13 8.32
CA SER A 93 -12.34 17.73 8.56
C SER A 93 -12.57 19.09 9.21
N SER A 94 -12.21 19.23 10.49
CA SER A 94 -12.16 20.54 11.12
C SER A 94 -11.11 21.35 10.37
N SER A 95 -11.55 22.26 9.51
CA SER A 95 -10.70 23.26 8.90
C SER A 95 -9.99 23.99 10.03
N PHE A 96 -8.71 23.68 10.25
CA PHE A 96 -7.85 24.50 11.10
C PHE A 96 -7.65 25.83 10.37
N ASN A 97 -8.64 26.72 10.49
CA ASN A 97 -8.47 28.12 10.18
C ASN A 97 -7.45 28.65 11.19
N LYS A 98 -6.18 28.73 10.78
CA LYS A 98 -5.21 29.63 11.40
C LYS A 98 -5.67 31.05 11.08
N SER A 99 -6.66 31.55 11.83
CA SER A 99 -6.93 32.96 11.92
C SER A 99 -5.75 33.61 12.64
N THR A 100 -4.87 34.24 11.89
CA THR A 100 -3.90 35.20 12.39
C THR A 100 -4.67 36.38 12.99
N SER A 101 -4.86 36.37 14.31
CA SER A 101 -5.20 37.58 15.07
C SER A 101 -3.96 38.02 15.85
N SER A 102 -3.37 39.10 15.37
CA SER A 102 -2.39 39.90 16.08
C SER A 102 -3.01 40.50 17.35
N SER A 103 -2.44 40.20 18.52
CA SER A 103 -2.55 41.07 19.69
C SER A 103 -1.40 40.84 20.65
N SER A 104 -0.82 41.96 21.05
CA SER A 104 0.37 42.22 21.83
C SER A 104 0.28 41.86 23.33
N SER A 105 1.44 41.47 23.88
CA SER A 105 1.95 41.72 25.23
C SER A 105 1.05 41.52 26.47
N SER A 106 1.47 40.63 27.37
CA SER A 106 1.86 41.06 28.73
C SER A 106 2.59 39.94 29.48
N SER A 107 3.68 40.36 30.10
CA SER A 107 4.53 39.65 31.05
C SER A 107 3.82 39.38 32.38
N SER A 108 3.98 38.19 32.94
CA SER A 108 4.12 38.05 34.39
C SER A 108 4.87 36.77 34.75
N SER A 109 5.82 36.97 35.67
CA SER A 109 6.76 36.07 36.30
C SER A 109 6.10 35.19 37.35
N PHE A 110 6.50 33.92 37.45
CA PHE A 110 6.60 33.22 38.74
C PHE A 110 7.76 32.22 38.69
N SER A 111 8.55 32.22 39.78
CA SER A 111 9.82 31.51 39.93
C SER A 111 9.68 30.24 40.78
N LEU A 112 10.44 29.22 40.34
CA LEU A 112 11.29 28.25 41.06
C LEU A 112 10.82 27.47 42.31
N GLU A 113 11.11 26.16 42.23
CA GLU A 113 11.74 25.23 43.21
C GLU A 113 11.00 23.88 43.17
N SER A 114 11.58 22.68 43.23
CA SER A 114 12.94 22.16 43.33
C SER A 114 12.83 20.64 43.10
N LEU A 115 13.85 20.01 42.50
CA LEU A 115 14.48 18.75 42.95
C LEU A 115 15.39 18.23 41.83
N SER A 116 16.68 18.55 41.98
CA SER A 116 17.80 17.83 41.38
C SER A 116 18.26 16.73 42.33
N THR A 117 18.71 15.62 41.75
CA THR A 117 19.88 14.77 42.13
C THR A 117 19.73 13.46 41.33
N LEU A 118 20.74 12.76 40.83
CA LEU A 118 22.17 12.92 40.55
C LEU A 118 22.55 11.62 39.80
N ILE A 119 23.51 11.63 38.88
CA ILE A 119 24.64 10.67 38.76
C ILE A 119 25.52 11.12 37.58
N GLU A 120 26.76 11.49 37.91
CA GLU A 120 27.89 11.87 37.05
C GLU A 120 28.55 10.60 36.43
N GLY A 121 28.98 10.58 35.16
CA GLY A 121 30.29 11.04 34.65
C GLY A 121 31.01 9.86 33.94
N PRO A 122 32.16 10.00 33.24
CA PRO A 122 32.96 11.20 32.95
C PRO A 122 33.28 11.45 31.45
N THR A 123 33.92 12.59 31.23
CA THR A 123 34.32 13.27 29.99
C THR A 123 35.68 12.84 29.42
N SER A 124 35.86 12.95 28.10
CA SER A 124 37.17 13.21 27.46
C SER A 124 37.01 13.91 26.10
N ASN A 125 37.56 15.12 25.96
CA ASN A 125 37.89 15.82 24.69
C ASN A 125 39.20 15.22 24.11
N PRO A 126 39.55 15.28 22.79
CA PRO A 126 39.75 16.51 21.95
C PRO A 126 39.56 16.27 20.41
N PRO A 127 40.17 17.00 19.43
CA PRO A 127 40.49 18.42 19.22
C PRO A 127 39.81 19.05 17.96
N THR A 128 40.07 20.33 17.69
CA THR A 128 39.60 21.16 16.56
C THR A 128 40.40 21.05 15.24
N LEU A 129 39.68 21.33 14.14
CA LEU A 129 40.07 21.84 12.79
C LEU A 129 40.59 20.87 11.72
N ASN A 130 39.73 20.57 10.73
CA ASN A 130 39.92 21.10 9.37
C ASN A 130 38.64 21.04 8.50
N ASN A 131 38.39 22.14 7.80
CA ASN A 131 37.35 22.35 6.80
C ASN A 131 37.41 21.32 5.67
N HIS A 132 36.33 20.58 5.45
CA HIS A 132 35.94 20.14 4.11
C HIS A 132 34.41 20.08 4.00
N SER A 133 33.88 20.97 3.15
CA SER A 133 32.60 20.90 2.44
C SER A 133 31.38 20.37 3.21
N ASN A 134 30.53 21.32 3.62
CA ASN A 134 29.11 21.12 3.94
C ASN A 134 28.43 20.16 2.95
N GLN A 135 28.14 18.94 3.41
CA GLN A 135 26.95 18.21 2.98
C GLN A 135 26.17 17.87 4.24
N SER A 136 25.20 18.72 4.57
CA SER A 136 24.13 18.38 5.49
C SER A 136 23.42 17.12 4.96
N PRO A 137 23.11 16.12 5.80
CA PRO A 137 22.32 14.98 5.37
C PRO A 137 20.91 15.47 5.05
N SER A 138 20.59 15.62 3.77
CA SER A 138 19.21 15.88 3.34
C SER A 138 18.37 14.66 3.67
N THR A 139 17.41 14.81 4.58
CA THR A 139 16.32 13.87 4.72
C THR A 139 15.53 13.90 3.41
N ASN A 140 15.77 12.93 2.52
CA ASN A 140 15.23 12.90 1.16
C ASN A 140 13.70 12.67 1.18
N HIS A 141 12.93 13.74 1.37
CA HIS A 141 11.50 13.82 1.09
C HIS A 141 11.27 14.08 -0.40
N SER A 142 11.68 13.14 -1.25
CA SER A 142 11.50 13.28 -2.70
C SER A 142 10.13 12.72 -3.12
N THR A 143 9.29 13.59 -3.67
CA THR A 143 8.01 13.21 -4.29
C THR A 143 8.22 12.99 -5.78
N HIS A 144 7.86 11.81 -6.28
CA HIS A 144 7.93 11.46 -7.69
C HIS A 144 6.54 11.08 -8.22
N HIS A 145 6.02 11.88 -9.14
CA HIS A 145 4.78 11.57 -9.85
C HIS A 145 5.12 10.80 -11.13
N GLN A 146 4.49 9.64 -11.29
CA GLN A 146 4.54 8.82 -12.48
C GLN A 146 3.14 8.87 -13.12
N PRO A 147 2.92 9.78 -14.08
CA PRO A 147 1.62 9.90 -14.72
C PRO A 147 1.29 8.64 -15.53
N PRO A 148 0.01 8.43 -15.84
CA PRO A 148 -0.44 7.34 -16.70
C PRO A 148 0.29 7.39 -18.05
N SER A 149 0.59 6.23 -18.63
CA SER A 149 1.25 6.19 -19.94
C SER A 149 0.33 6.80 -20.99
N LEU A 150 0.83 7.81 -21.71
CA LEU A 150 0.13 8.46 -22.83
C LEU A 150 0.04 7.58 -24.09
N THR A 151 0.73 6.42 -24.09
CA THR A 151 0.58 5.42 -25.15
C THR A 151 -0.76 4.72 -24.98
N THR A 152 -1.47 4.46 -26.09
CA THR A 152 -2.84 3.93 -26.14
C THR A 152 -3.02 2.73 -25.20
N SER A 153 -3.48 2.99 -23.98
CA SER A 153 -3.90 1.95 -23.04
C SER A 153 -4.97 1.13 -23.74
N THR A 154 -4.75 -0.17 -23.87
CA THR A 154 -5.77 -1.11 -24.36
C THR A 154 -6.85 -1.39 -23.30
N LEU A 155 -6.64 -0.87 -22.09
CA LEU A 155 -7.57 -0.98 -20.99
C LEU A 155 -8.55 0.18 -21.06
N ASN A 156 -9.84 -0.17 -21.17
CA ASN A 156 -10.92 0.77 -21.34
C ASN A 156 -11.40 1.36 -20.01
N TYR A 157 -10.54 1.60 -19.03
CA TYR A 157 -10.92 2.22 -17.75
C TYR A 157 -9.98 3.41 -17.42
N PRO A 158 -10.43 4.42 -16.66
CA PRO A 158 -9.63 5.60 -16.35
C PRO A 158 -8.43 5.25 -15.44
N PRO A 159 -7.37 6.07 -15.43
CA PRO A 159 -6.19 5.76 -14.64
C PRO A 159 -6.47 5.53 -13.14
N ILE A 160 -5.82 4.52 -12.57
CA ILE A 160 -6.01 4.15 -11.17
C ILE A 160 -5.16 5.06 -10.28
N ARG A 161 -5.79 5.98 -9.55
CA ARG A 161 -5.11 6.83 -8.56
C ARG A 161 -4.43 5.97 -7.51
N SER A 162 -3.11 6.12 -7.40
CA SER A 162 -2.28 5.24 -6.60
C SER A 162 -1.25 6.02 -5.78
N ILE A 163 -1.00 5.55 -4.57
CA ILE A 163 0.07 6.05 -3.70
C ILE A 163 1.03 4.92 -3.31
N TYR A 164 2.33 5.20 -3.41
CA TYR A 164 3.40 4.35 -2.92
C TYR A 164 4.30 5.14 -1.97
N ILE A 165 4.31 4.77 -0.70
CA ILE A 165 5.22 5.33 0.30
C ILE A 165 6.41 4.37 0.41
N THR A 166 7.56 4.80 -0.08
CA THR A 166 8.76 3.96 -0.21
C THR A 166 9.42 3.75 1.16
N ALA A 167 9.85 2.52 1.43
CA ALA A 167 10.74 2.27 2.56
C ALA A 167 12.09 2.98 2.36
N PRO A 168 12.82 3.32 3.44
CA PRO A 168 14.23 3.72 3.33
C PRO A 168 15.02 2.59 2.65
N ASN A 169 15.88 2.90 1.68
CA ASN A 169 16.65 1.90 0.93
C ASN A 169 15.76 0.78 0.33
N PRO A 170 14.85 1.11 -0.60
CA PRO A 170 13.97 0.13 -1.23
C PRO A 170 14.79 -0.84 -2.09
N PHE A 171 14.26 -2.05 -2.30
CA PHE A 171 14.86 -2.99 -3.25
C PHE A 171 14.70 -2.46 -4.69
N PRO A 172 15.77 -2.37 -5.50
CA PRO A 172 15.66 -1.94 -6.89
C PRO A 172 14.70 -2.82 -7.71
N LYS A 173 14.75 -4.15 -7.53
CA LYS A 173 13.82 -5.10 -8.18
C LYS A 173 12.36 -4.86 -7.82
N LEU A 174 12.08 -4.39 -6.59
CA LEU A 174 10.71 -4.06 -6.17
C LEU A 174 10.24 -2.77 -6.85
N ASP A 175 11.10 -1.75 -6.89
CA ASP A 175 10.80 -0.50 -7.59
C ASP A 175 10.59 -0.71 -9.10
N GLU A 176 11.43 -1.52 -9.75
CA GLU A 176 11.26 -1.93 -11.15
C GLU A 176 9.91 -2.63 -11.37
N PHE A 177 9.52 -3.53 -10.45
CA PHE A 177 8.24 -4.21 -10.50
C PHE A 177 7.07 -3.23 -10.32
N VAL A 178 7.16 -2.27 -9.39
CA VAL A 178 6.15 -1.22 -9.21
C VAL A 178 5.98 -0.40 -10.50
N LEU A 179 7.08 0.07 -11.11
CA LEU A 179 7.03 0.84 -12.35
C LEU A 179 6.47 0.01 -13.54
N SER A 180 6.78 -1.29 -13.58
CA SER A 180 6.16 -2.21 -14.53
C SER A 180 4.64 -2.28 -14.35
N CYS A 181 4.17 -2.37 -13.11
CA CYS A 181 2.74 -2.38 -12.79
C CYS A 181 2.07 -1.03 -13.10
N THR A 182 2.73 0.10 -12.83
CA THR A 182 2.25 1.45 -13.22
C THR A 182 1.88 1.49 -14.70
N SER A 183 2.78 0.98 -15.54
CA SER A 183 2.55 0.93 -16.99
C SER A 183 1.49 -0.11 -17.38
N LYS A 184 1.51 -1.29 -16.75
CA LYS A 184 0.61 -2.40 -17.10
C LYS A 184 -0.86 -2.13 -16.76
N TYR A 185 -1.11 -1.51 -15.61
CA TYR A 185 -2.46 -1.32 -15.05
C TYR A 185 -2.99 0.10 -15.22
N ASN A 186 -2.26 0.98 -15.91
CA ASN A 186 -2.60 2.38 -16.09
C ASN A 186 -2.72 3.14 -14.75
N LEU A 187 -1.72 3.02 -13.88
CA LEU A 187 -1.73 3.71 -12.58
C LEU A 187 -1.33 5.18 -12.73
N ASP A 188 -2.03 6.07 -12.05
CA ASP A 188 -1.59 7.44 -11.76
C ASP A 188 -0.85 7.42 -10.41
N LEU A 189 0.45 7.13 -10.43
CA LEU A 189 1.20 6.76 -9.23
C LEU A 189 1.99 7.94 -8.65
N TYR A 190 1.72 8.27 -7.40
CA TYR A 190 2.54 9.17 -6.60
C TYR A 190 3.43 8.39 -5.64
N ARG A 191 4.74 8.63 -5.71
CA ARG A 191 5.75 8.00 -4.86
C ARG A 191 6.30 9.01 -3.86
N PHE A 192 6.37 8.62 -2.59
CA PHE A 192 6.87 9.46 -1.51
C PHE A 192 7.92 8.75 -0.68
N GLY A 193 9.03 9.45 -0.40
CA GLY A 193 9.98 9.08 0.65
C GLY A 193 9.61 9.69 2.01
N GLY A 194 10.04 9.03 3.10
CA GLY A 194 9.90 9.55 4.46
C GLY A 194 8.68 9.02 5.23
N GLY A 195 8.15 9.83 6.15
CA GLY A 195 7.10 9.41 7.08
C GLY A 195 5.72 9.26 6.43
N MET A 196 5.01 8.18 6.76
CA MET A 196 3.73 7.81 6.14
C MET A 196 2.65 8.90 6.27
N LYS A 197 2.54 9.51 7.45
CA LYS A 197 1.54 10.57 7.71
C LYS A 197 1.75 11.79 6.82
N LEU A 198 2.98 12.31 6.75
CA LEU A 198 3.32 13.48 5.93
C LEU A 198 3.11 13.19 4.43
N ALA A 199 3.47 11.98 3.98
CA ALA A 199 3.25 11.57 2.60
C ALA A 199 1.76 11.56 2.22
N LEU A 200 0.89 11.07 3.12
CA LEU A 200 -0.56 11.08 2.91
C LEU A 200 -1.13 12.50 2.91
N GLU A 201 -0.68 13.37 3.82
CA GLU A 201 -1.07 14.78 3.86
C GLU A 201 -0.71 15.49 2.55
N GLU A 202 0.53 15.29 2.06
CA GLU A 202 0.98 15.87 0.80
C GLU A 202 0.20 15.32 -0.40
N TRP A 203 -0.03 14.00 -0.43
CA TRP A 203 -0.75 13.34 -1.52
C TRP A 203 -2.20 13.81 -1.64
N LEU A 204 -2.92 13.97 -0.53
CA LEU A 204 -4.31 14.45 -0.54
C LEU A 204 -4.44 15.89 -1.06
N ASN A 205 -3.37 16.68 -1.01
CA ASN A 205 -3.32 18.01 -1.62
C ASN A 205 -2.90 18.00 -3.11
N LYS A 206 -2.53 16.82 -3.65
CA LYS A 206 -2.07 16.60 -5.03
C LYS A 206 -2.98 15.59 -5.73
N GLY A 207 -2.45 14.41 -6.13
CA GLY A 207 -3.21 13.38 -6.84
C GLY A 207 -4.34 12.73 -6.03
N GLY A 208 -4.29 12.84 -4.71
CA GLY A 208 -5.35 12.37 -3.80
C GLY A 208 -6.46 13.40 -3.56
N LYS A 209 -6.47 14.56 -4.21
CA LYS A 209 -7.50 15.59 -3.99
C LYS A 209 -8.89 15.02 -4.27
N GLY A 210 -9.82 15.18 -3.31
CA GLY A 210 -11.17 14.63 -3.39
C GLY A 210 -11.26 13.11 -3.18
N CYS A 211 -10.16 12.43 -2.84
CA CYS A 211 -10.18 11.04 -2.44
C CYS A 211 -10.94 10.86 -1.13
N LYS A 212 -11.90 9.93 -1.11
CA LYS A 212 -12.68 9.55 0.07
C LYS A 212 -12.25 8.21 0.65
N SER A 213 -11.66 7.33 -0.18
CA SER A 213 -11.33 5.97 0.21
C SER A 213 -10.05 5.46 -0.45
N VAL A 214 -9.26 4.68 0.29
CA VAL A 214 -8.04 4.02 -0.18
C VAL A 214 -8.16 2.52 0.04
N LEU A 215 -7.99 1.74 -1.03
CA LEU A 215 -7.88 0.28 -0.96
C LEU A 215 -6.48 -0.09 -0.42
N VAL A 216 -6.44 -0.97 0.58
CA VAL A 216 -5.21 -1.37 1.28
C VAL A 216 -5.10 -2.90 1.33
N GLY A 217 -3.92 -3.42 0.98
CA GLY A 217 -3.64 -4.86 0.91
C GLY A 217 -3.25 -5.53 2.22
N THR A 218 -3.65 -4.99 3.37
CA THR A 218 -3.38 -5.58 4.70
C THR A 218 -4.25 -6.83 4.92
N ARG A 219 -3.66 -7.87 5.49
CA ARG A 219 -4.34 -9.11 5.89
C ARG A 219 -4.33 -9.28 7.42
N LYS A 220 -5.21 -10.14 7.94
CA LYS A 220 -5.10 -10.62 9.33
C LYS A 220 -3.76 -11.32 9.53
N GLY A 221 -3.09 -10.99 10.63
CA GLY A 221 -1.73 -11.43 10.96
C GLY A 221 -0.61 -10.47 10.49
N ASP A 222 -0.92 -9.44 9.70
CA ASP A 222 0.04 -8.38 9.39
C ASP A 222 0.24 -7.42 10.57
N PRO A 223 1.33 -6.64 10.60
CA PRO A 223 1.45 -5.54 11.55
C PRO A 223 0.29 -4.55 11.40
N ASN A 224 -0.36 -4.22 12.52
CA ASN A 224 -1.55 -3.35 12.59
C ASN A 224 -2.82 -3.92 11.92
N ASP A 225 -3.03 -5.22 12.01
CA ASP A 225 -4.20 -5.93 11.46
C ASP A 225 -5.50 -5.79 12.27
N ASN A 226 -5.45 -5.17 13.45
CA ASN A 226 -6.61 -4.93 14.30
C ASN A 226 -7.51 -3.81 13.72
N VAL A 227 -8.11 -4.10 12.57
CA VAL A 227 -8.94 -3.20 11.78
C VAL A 227 -10.13 -3.96 11.21
N ASP A 228 -11.23 -3.25 11.01
CA ASP A 228 -12.36 -3.75 10.25
C ASP A 228 -12.10 -3.68 8.74
N VAL A 229 -12.93 -4.40 7.97
CA VAL A 229 -12.89 -4.38 6.49
C VAL A 229 -13.06 -2.96 5.96
N LEU A 230 -13.93 -2.16 6.60
CA LEU A 230 -14.13 -0.73 6.35
C LEU A 230 -13.72 0.04 7.61
N ALA A 231 -12.57 0.71 7.56
CA ALA A 231 -12.00 1.36 8.73
C ALA A 231 -11.60 2.81 8.40
N PRO A 232 -12.28 3.83 8.96
CA PRO A 232 -11.76 5.19 8.95
C PRO A 232 -10.32 5.23 9.48
N THR A 233 -9.53 6.16 8.97
CA THR A 233 -8.24 6.50 9.58
C THR A 233 -8.43 7.04 10.99
N ASP A 234 -7.46 6.81 11.87
CA ASP A 234 -7.50 7.35 13.23
C ASP A 234 -7.58 8.90 13.21
N PRO A 235 -8.14 9.55 14.25
CA PRO A 235 -8.35 11.00 14.26
C PRO A 235 -7.10 11.84 14.02
N SER A 236 -5.92 11.34 14.40
CA SER A 236 -4.65 12.03 14.23
C SER A 236 -4.05 11.89 12.82
N TRP A 237 -4.67 11.12 11.93
CA TRP A 237 -4.23 10.90 10.55
C TRP A 237 -5.08 11.70 9.55
N PRO A 238 -4.61 11.84 8.30
CA PRO A 238 -5.44 12.42 7.24
C PRO A 238 -6.70 11.57 7.03
N GLN A 239 -7.85 12.23 6.94
CA GLN A 239 -9.14 11.56 7.03
C GLN A 239 -9.59 10.96 5.70
N PHE A 240 -9.62 9.63 5.62
CA PHE A 240 -10.21 8.84 4.54
C PHE A 240 -10.62 7.46 5.04
N LEU A 241 -11.43 6.75 4.26
CA LEU A 241 -11.81 5.37 4.55
C LEU A 241 -10.72 4.41 4.05
N ARG A 242 -10.23 3.53 4.91
CA ARG A 242 -9.43 2.38 4.48
C ARG A 242 -10.36 1.22 4.19
N VAL A 243 -10.17 0.59 3.04
CA VAL A 243 -10.94 -0.60 2.64
C VAL A 243 -9.96 -1.75 2.48
N HIS A 244 -10.25 -2.89 3.09
CA HIS A 244 -9.38 -4.07 3.11
C HIS A 244 -10.05 -5.29 2.44
N PRO A 245 -10.16 -5.34 1.09
CA PRO A 245 -10.89 -6.42 0.41
C PRO A 245 -10.29 -7.82 0.56
N ILE A 246 -9.03 -7.90 0.97
CA ILE A 246 -8.32 -9.16 1.19
C ILE A 246 -8.01 -9.41 2.67
N LEU A 247 -8.66 -8.71 3.60
CA LEU A 247 -8.33 -8.76 5.04
C LEU A 247 -8.32 -10.19 5.61
N HIS A 248 -9.20 -11.07 5.13
CA HIS A 248 -9.34 -12.44 5.63
C HIS A 248 -8.64 -13.49 4.77
N TRP A 249 -7.81 -13.06 3.81
CA TRP A 249 -7.01 -13.96 2.99
C TRP A 249 -5.80 -14.47 3.79
N THR A 250 -5.51 -15.75 3.65
CA THR A 250 -4.31 -16.38 4.22
C THR A 250 -3.12 -16.22 3.28
N TYR A 251 -1.93 -16.58 3.77
CA TYR A 251 -0.72 -16.64 2.93
C TYR A 251 -0.90 -17.56 1.72
N ALA A 252 -1.57 -18.69 1.92
CA ALA A 252 -1.85 -19.66 0.85
C ALA A 252 -2.80 -19.05 -0.19
N ASP A 253 -3.86 -18.35 0.21
CA ASP A 253 -4.81 -17.72 -0.73
C ASP A 253 -4.15 -16.72 -1.67
N VAL A 254 -3.22 -15.93 -1.13
CA VAL A 254 -2.45 -14.97 -1.92
C VAL A 254 -1.67 -15.69 -3.01
N TRP A 255 -0.98 -16.78 -2.66
CA TRP A 255 -0.20 -17.53 -3.64
C TRP A 255 -1.07 -18.34 -4.60
N ASP A 256 -2.14 -18.97 -4.13
CA ASP A 256 -3.09 -19.69 -4.96
C ASP A 256 -3.66 -18.76 -6.03
N PHE A 257 -4.06 -17.53 -5.65
CA PHE A 257 -4.51 -16.52 -6.60
C PHE A 257 -3.42 -16.14 -7.62
N LEU A 258 -2.23 -15.77 -7.14
CA LEU A 258 -1.15 -15.29 -8.01
C LEU A 258 -0.70 -16.38 -9.01
N LEU A 259 -0.59 -17.63 -8.54
CA LEU A 259 -0.12 -18.76 -9.35
C LEU A 259 -1.22 -19.30 -10.27
N GLU A 260 -2.44 -19.51 -9.78
CA GLU A 260 -3.54 -20.06 -10.58
C GLU A 260 -3.93 -19.09 -11.72
N LEU A 261 -4.00 -17.80 -11.42
CA LEU A 261 -4.36 -16.76 -12.40
C LEU A 261 -3.15 -16.20 -13.15
N LYS A 262 -1.94 -16.71 -12.88
CA LYS A 262 -0.68 -16.31 -13.53
C LYS A 262 -0.43 -14.79 -13.47
N VAL A 263 -0.77 -14.19 -12.34
CA VAL A 263 -0.57 -12.75 -12.11
C VAL A 263 0.92 -12.50 -11.87
N PRO A 264 1.57 -11.60 -12.63
CA PRO A 264 2.96 -11.27 -12.40
C PRO A 264 3.18 -10.71 -11.00
N TYR A 265 4.21 -11.21 -10.30
CA TYR A 265 4.64 -10.73 -8.98
C TYR A 265 6.13 -10.39 -8.98
N CYS A 266 6.61 -9.70 -7.94
CA CYS A 266 8.02 -9.31 -7.81
C CYS A 266 8.95 -10.55 -7.72
N SER A 267 10.00 -10.60 -8.56
CA SER A 267 10.90 -11.77 -8.64
C SER A 267 11.70 -12.05 -7.36
N LEU A 268 11.78 -11.11 -6.41
CA LEU A 268 12.35 -11.37 -5.09
C LEU A 268 11.65 -12.54 -4.39
N TYR A 269 10.35 -12.75 -4.65
CA TYR A 269 9.63 -13.89 -4.10
C TYR A 269 10.15 -15.23 -4.65
N ASP A 270 10.71 -15.27 -5.86
CA ASP A 270 11.36 -16.48 -6.39
C ASP A 270 12.76 -16.72 -5.77
N GLU A 271 13.31 -15.70 -5.12
CA GLU A 271 14.63 -15.71 -4.47
C GLU A 271 14.53 -15.99 -2.95
N GLY A 272 13.38 -16.51 -2.49
CA GLY A 272 13.16 -16.93 -1.10
C GLY A 272 12.69 -15.84 -0.16
N PHE A 273 12.46 -14.61 -0.62
CA PHE A 273 11.86 -13.57 0.20
C PHE A 273 10.36 -13.85 0.38
N THR A 274 9.85 -13.88 1.60
CA THR A 274 8.41 -14.13 1.87
C THR A 274 7.66 -12.86 2.31
N SER A 275 8.40 -11.85 2.74
CA SER A 275 7.92 -10.54 3.17
C SER A 275 8.94 -9.48 2.78
N LEU A 276 8.50 -8.36 2.19
CA LEU A 276 9.40 -7.30 1.69
C LEU A 276 9.34 -6.04 2.56
N GLY A 277 10.51 -5.61 3.04
CA GLY A 277 10.74 -4.34 3.72
C GLY A 277 11.78 -3.51 2.96
N SER A 278 12.79 -3.01 3.66
CA SER A 278 13.98 -2.39 3.06
C SER A 278 15.09 -3.41 2.83
N THR A 279 16.07 -3.05 2.01
CA THR A 279 17.29 -3.84 1.80
C THR A 279 18.12 -4.03 3.08
N THR A 280 17.92 -3.16 4.08
CA THR A 280 18.65 -3.17 5.34
C THR A 280 17.98 -3.99 6.44
N ASN A 281 16.71 -4.37 6.29
CA ASN A 281 15.94 -5.08 7.32
C ASN A 281 15.20 -6.33 6.80
N THR A 282 15.55 -6.77 5.59
CA THR A 282 14.91 -7.89 4.94
C THR A 282 15.95 -8.83 4.34
N SER A 283 15.80 -10.11 4.63
CA SER A 283 16.58 -11.23 4.10
C SER A 283 15.65 -12.33 3.58
N PRO A 284 16.14 -13.26 2.73
CA PRO A 284 15.37 -14.45 2.37
C PRO A 284 14.94 -15.23 3.61
N ASN A 285 13.78 -15.88 3.55
CA ASN A 285 13.23 -16.61 4.67
C ASN A 285 14.11 -17.83 4.98
N PRO A 286 14.67 -17.97 6.19
CA PRO A 286 15.61 -19.05 6.54
C PRO A 286 15.03 -20.46 6.30
N LEU A 287 13.70 -20.62 6.37
CA LEU A 287 13.02 -21.91 6.17
C LEU A 287 12.93 -22.34 4.70
N LEU A 288 13.28 -21.45 3.76
CA LEU A 288 13.30 -21.74 2.32
C LEU A 288 14.69 -22.05 1.79
N ARG A 289 15.71 -22.20 2.66
CA ARG A 289 17.08 -22.44 2.21
C ARG A 289 17.18 -23.75 1.43
N ASN A 290 17.63 -23.66 0.18
CA ASN A 290 17.78 -24.82 -0.70
C ASN A 290 19.02 -24.68 -1.60
N PRO A 291 20.16 -25.30 -1.22
CA PRO A 291 21.42 -25.22 -1.97
C PRO A 291 21.36 -25.79 -3.39
N ASN A 292 20.33 -26.57 -3.74
CA ASN A 292 20.19 -27.17 -5.06
C ASN A 292 19.57 -26.20 -6.09
N THR A 293 19.12 -25.02 -5.65
CA THR A 293 18.55 -23.98 -6.52
C THR A 293 19.61 -22.94 -6.89
N LYS A 294 19.43 -22.26 -8.03
CA LYS A 294 20.37 -21.21 -8.49
C LYS A 294 20.49 -20.04 -7.50
N SER A 295 19.40 -19.65 -6.85
CA SER A 295 19.36 -18.59 -5.84
C SER A 295 19.86 -19.06 -4.47
N GLY A 296 19.95 -20.36 -4.23
CA GLY A 296 20.15 -20.94 -2.90
C GLY A 296 18.89 -20.99 -2.04
N TRP A 297 17.73 -20.64 -2.61
CA TRP A 297 16.44 -20.57 -1.92
C TRP A 297 15.31 -21.11 -2.79
N ASP A 298 14.40 -21.85 -2.16
CA ASP A 298 13.09 -22.14 -2.73
C ASP A 298 12.22 -20.87 -2.80
N PRO A 299 11.31 -20.77 -3.78
CA PRO A 299 10.43 -19.62 -3.93
C PRO A 299 9.43 -19.52 -2.77
N ALA A 300 8.94 -18.30 -2.52
CA ALA A 300 8.10 -17.93 -1.38
C ALA A 300 6.85 -18.80 -1.21
N TYR A 301 6.19 -19.16 -2.32
CA TYR A 301 5.00 -20.01 -2.31
C TYR A 301 5.25 -21.43 -1.80
N LYS A 302 6.51 -21.86 -1.61
CA LYS A 302 6.86 -23.14 -0.98
C LYS A 302 6.96 -23.06 0.55
N LEU A 303 6.78 -21.88 1.15
CA LEU A 303 6.76 -21.73 2.61
C LEU A 303 5.54 -22.47 3.18
N LYS A 304 5.79 -23.50 3.99
CA LYS A 304 4.72 -24.35 4.55
C LYS A 304 4.05 -23.73 5.78
N ASP A 305 4.82 -23.07 6.63
CA ASP A 305 4.32 -22.43 7.85
C ASP A 305 4.12 -20.93 7.61
N ALA A 306 2.86 -20.54 7.41
CA ALA A 306 2.49 -19.15 7.17
C ALA A 306 2.81 -18.23 8.35
N SER A 307 2.90 -18.74 9.59
CA SER A 307 3.29 -17.93 10.76
C SER A 307 4.72 -17.40 10.63
N GLN A 308 5.54 -18.05 9.81
CA GLN A 308 6.93 -17.71 9.55
C GLN A 308 7.10 -16.79 8.33
N GLU A 309 6.01 -16.24 7.79
CA GLU A 309 6.05 -15.32 6.64
C GLU A 309 7.05 -14.18 6.84
N ARG A 310 7.23 -13.71 8.07
CA ARG A 310 8.09 -12.58 8.42
C ARG A 310 9.43 -13.00 9.04
N ALA A 311 9.79 -14.28 9.02
CA ALA A 311 11.04 -14.78 9.64
C ALA A 311 12.33 -14.19 9.03
N GLY A 312 12.25 -13.59 7.84
CA GLY A 312 13.36 -12.86 7.21
C GLY A 312 13.40 -11.35 7.52
N ARG A 313 12.54 -10.83 8.40
CA ARG A 313 12.46 -9.41 8.78
C ARG A 313 13.20 -9.16 10.09
N HIS A 314 14.03 -8.10 10.13
CA HIS A 314 14.85 -7.69 11.28
C HIS A 314 14.49 -6.30 11.80
#